data_AF-A0A9P6VPE8-F1
#
_entry.id   AF-A0A9P6VPE8-F1
#
_cell.length_a   1.000
_cell.length_b   1.000
_cell.length_c   1.000
_cell.angle_alpha   90.00
_cell.angle_beta   90.00
_cell.angle_gamma   90.00
#
_symmetry.space_group_name_H-M   'P 1'
#
loop_
_entity.id
_entity.type
_entity.pdbx_description
1 polymer ?
#
loop_
_entity_poly.entity_id
_entity_poly.type
_entity_poly.pdbx_seq_one_letter_code
_entity_poly.pdbx_strand_id
1 'polypeptide(L)'
;MCDGGAVSTTEPNALRDLVEVEGWIGKLLGGINIPGKQGFASANSNMSAISSTGAAVNTPALPWRRANVRHTSNELYVDLIETLSVTLAPSGRPLAAFANGTIACTSKISGVPDLILNLSTPSGRQNVSSVMELPVFHPCVRLARWREKAGELSFIPPDGRFVLAGYGVDLLPFQNGKSGTTNSSTLKLPVTLEVKTSLGPVGSDFEVRLFITKVSGQGNSSVGGSSSRSSSQVGGRGNSAFSGLGGPQSGSSASPILEDLVVTIPLPSDVRNLPEIKASRGDTTYNPGEKNLEWHIPAKEAQAGGATLRCTVSGPLTDTDDFDGNGFRLDGGYDYKEEPYQSEPVKTKPVEANEREDDRKAAQNKILMPSSANVSFSVKGWLASGIKVESLNVDTRKSRGIGESVKPYKGVKYLTLSNGGVEIRC
;
A
#
# COMPACT_ATOMS: atom_id res chain seq x y z
N MET A 1 4.84 -4.11 33.58
CA MET A 1 4.48 -4.74 32.29
C MET A 1 4.31 -6.25 32.43
N CYS A 2 5.21 -6.96 33.11
CA CYS A 2 5.02 -8.35 33.52
C CYS A 2 5.30 -8.52 35.02
N ASP A 3 4.75 -9.57 35.62
CA ASP A 3 5.02 -10.00 37.00
C ASP A 3 5.14 -11.52 37.03
N GLY A 4 6.24 -12.07 37.54
CA GLY A 4 6.48 -13.52 37.59
C GLY A 4 6.41 -14.24 36.24
N GLY A 5 6.66 -13.54 35.12
CA GLY A 5 6.49 -14.09 33.76
C GLY A 5 5.07 -14.01 33.18
N ALA A 6 4.07 -13.61 33.99
CA ALA A 6 2.73 -13.29 33.50
C ALA A 6 2.69 -11.86 32.95
N VAL A 7 2.12 -11.69 31.75
CA VAL A 7 1.91 -10.37 31.15
C VAL A 7 0.80 -9.66 31.91
N SER A 8 1.09 -8.45 32.41
CA SER A 8 0.15 -7.55 33.07
C SER A 8 -0.35 -6.53 32.03
N THR A 9 -0.28 -5.22 32.29
CA THR A 9 -0.62 -4.20 31.29
C THR A 9 0.58 -3.86 30.40
N THR A 10 0.37 -3.91 29.08
CA THR A 10 1.31 -3.44 28.05
C THR A 10 0.79 -2.22 27.30
N GLU A 11 -0.40 -1.73 27.67
CA GLU A 11 -1.04 -0.58 27.03
C GLU A 11 -0.32 0.72 27.40
N PRO A 12 0.26 1.48 26.45
CA PRO A 12 1.04 2.68 26.76
C PRO A 12 0.22 3.75 27.49
N ASN A 13 -1.07 3.87 27.19
CA ASN A 13 -1.96 4.83 27.84
C ASN A 13 -2.22 4.48 29.31
N ALA A 14 -2.29 3.19 29.66
CA ALA A 14 -2.38 2.76 31.06
C ALA A 14 -1.03 2.86 31.76
N LEU A 15 0.07 2.55 31.07
CA LEU A 15 1.43 2.64 31.64
C LEU A 15 1.81 4.07 32.00
N ARG A 16 1.35 5.09 31.27
CA ARG A 16 1.57 6.51 31.61
C ARG A 16 0.99 6.94 32.96
N ASP A 17 0.00 6.22 33.49
CA ASP A 17 -0.55 6.49 34.82
C ASP A 17 0.19 5.73 35.92
N LEU A 18 0.76 4.57 35.59
CA LEU A 18 1.44 3.68 36.52
C LEU A 18 2.94 3.97 36.64
N VAL A 19 3.52 4.58 35.61
CA VAL A 19 4.94 4.88 35.51
C VAL A 19 5.07 6.40 35.46
N GLU A 20 5.51 6.97 36.57
CA GLU A 20 5.95 8.37 36.58
C GLU A 20 7.15 8.51 35.64
N VAL A 21 6.99 9.33 34.60
CA VAL A 21 8.13 9.74 33.78
C VAL A 21 8.69 10.98 34.45
N GLU A 22 9.88 10.88 35.06
CA GLU A 22 10.60 12.04 35.57
C GLU A 22 10.69 13.11 34.46
N GLY A 23 10.03 14.24 34.69
CA GLY A 23 9.77 15.23 33.65
C GLY A 23 10.95 16.15 33.39
N TRP A 24 11.32 16.29 32.11
CA TRP A 24 11.95 17.49 31.54
C TRP A 24 11.17 18.80 31.81
N ILE A 25 9.95 18.73 32.36
CA ILE A 25 9.16 19.87 32.84
C ILE A 25 9.80 20.56 34.06
N GLY A 26 10.71 19.89 34.79
CA GLY A 26 11.53 20.53 35.83
C GLY A 26 12.51 21.59 35.29
N LYS A 27 12.87 21.55 33.99
CA LYS A 27 13.85 22.48 33.40
C LYS A 27 13.24 23.75 32.79
N LEU A 28 11.92 23.82 32.64
CA LEU A 28 11.22 25.00 32.08
C LEU A 28 10.46 25.84 33.11
N LEU A 29 10.40 25.39 34.38
CA LEU A 29 9.83 26.14 35.50
C LEU A 29 10.87 26.56 36.55
N GLY A 30 12.14 26.22 36.37
CA GLY A 30 13.26 26.53 37.29
C GLY A 30 13.84 27.94 37.17
N GLY A 31 13.08 28.93 36.69
CA GLY A 31 13.60 30.26 36.31
C GLY A 31 12.94 31.47 36.97
N ILE A 32 12.02 31.30 37.94
CA ILE A 32 11.45 32.41 38.69
C ILE A 32 11.72 32.18 40.19
N ASN A 33 12.85 32.69 40.64
CA ASN A 33 13.16 32.88 42.06
C ASN A 33 12.23 33.96 42.62
N ILE A 34 11.23 33.56 43.40
CA ILE A 34 10.58 34.46 44.36
C ILE A 34 11.31 34.24 45.70
N PRO A 35 12.05 35.21 46.24
CA PRO A 35 12.74 35.04 47.51
C PRO A 35 11.75 35.24 48.65
N GLY A 36 11.50 34.19 49.45
CA GLY A 36 10.68 34.33 50.65
C GLY A 36 10.38 33.05 51.41
N LYS A 37 11.21 32.79 52.42
CA LYS A 37 11.00 31.95 53.63
C LYS A 37 11.26 30.44 53.55
N GLN A 38 12.26 30.07 54.36
CA GLN A 38 12.61 28.76 54.87
C GLN A 38 11.47 28.12 55.66
N GLY A 39 11.34 26.81 55.52
CA GLY A 39 10.57 25.94 56.40
C GLY A 39 10.98 24.50 56.15
N PHE A 40 11.94 24.01 56.92
CA PHE A 40 12.30 22.59 56.99
C PHE A 40 11.10 21.80 57.53
N ALA A 41 10.65 20.80 56.79
CA ALA A 41 9.75 19.77 57.31
C ALA A 41 10.19 18.38 56.82
N SER A 42 10.36 17.52 57.81
CA SER A 42 10.82 16.14 57.78
C SER A 42 10.11 15.26 56.74
N ALA A 43 10.90 14.48 56.00
CA ALA A 43 10.42 13.40 55.17
C ALA A 43 9.92 12.25 56.07
N ASN A 44 8.61 12.11 56.20
CA ASN A 44 7.99 10.87 56.64
C ASN A 44 7.73 9.99 55.41
N SER A 45 8.51 8.92 55.30
CA SER A 45 8.27 7.80 54.38
C SER A 45 7.05 7.00 54.86
N ASN A 46 5.85 7.50 54.54
CA ASN A 46 4.66 6.65 54.49
C ASN A 46 4.51 6.15 53.07
N MET A 47 4.90 4.89 52.88
CA MET A 47 4.57 4.12 51.69
C MET A 47 3.04 3.91 51.68
N SER A 48 2.33 4.85 51.08
CA SER A 48 0.91 4.70 50.78
C SER A 48 0.78 3.59 49.75
N ALA A 49 0.41 2.40 50.22
CA ALA A 49 -0.19 1.38 49.37
C ALA A 49 -1.27 2.07 48.51
N ILE A 50 -1.07 2.05 47.19
CA ILE A 50 -2.04 2.48 46.19
C ILE A 50 -3.29 1.62 46.37
N SER A 51 -4.15 2.09 47.25
CA SER A 51 -5.49 1.60 47.44
C SER A 51 -6.33 2.31 46.40
N SER A 52 -6.86 1.51 45.49
CA SER A 52 -7.87 1.84 44.51
C SER A 52 -9.16 2.36 45.17
N THR A 53 -9.17 3.60 45.62
CA THR A 53 -10.41 4.25 46.09
C THR A 53 -10.36 5.73 45.79
N GLY A 54 -11.03 6.17 44.71
CA GLY A 54 -11.14 7.62 44.48
C GLY A 54 -11.85 8.18 43.25
N ALA A 55 -12.35 7.41 42.26
CA ALA A 55 -13.41 7.88 41.34
C ALA A 55 -13.96 6.75 40.42
N ALA A 56 -15.29 6.55 40.46
CA ALA A 56 -16.17 5.75 39.60
C ALA A 56 -16.17 4.20 39.76
N VAL A 57 -16.93 3.73 40.75
CA VAL A 57 -17.17 2.32 41.12
C VAL A 57 -18.03 1.52 40.12
N ASN A 58 -18.55 2.08 39.01
CA ASN A 58 -19.40 1.33 38.06
C ASN A 58 -19.00 1.47 36.59
N THR A 59 -17.70 1.59 36.30
CA THR A 59 -17.20 1.52 34.92
C THR A 59 -16.12 0.46 34.80
N PRO A 60 -16.25 -0.52 33.89
CA PRO A 60 -15.11 -1.37 33.58
C PRO A 60 -13.98 -0.46 33.12
N ALA A 61 -12.87 -0.45 33.87
CA ALA A 61 -11.69 0.30 33.52
C ALA A 61 -11.22 -0.16 32.13
N LEU A 62 -11.26 0.74 31.15
CA LEU A 62 -10.83 0.44 29.79
C LEU A 62 -9.30 0.51 29.76
N PRO A 63 -8.59 -0.60 29.49
CA PRO A 63 -7.13 -0.61 29.59
C PRO A 63 -6.46 0.31 28.54
N TRP A 64 -7.13 0.57 27.42
CA TRP A 64 -6.61 1.44 26.35
C TRP A 64 -6.99 2.92 26.47
N ARG A 65 -7.94 3.30 27.34
CA ARG A 65 -8.43 4.68 27.43
C ARG A 65 -8.74 5.14 28.85
N ARG A 66 -8.13 6.26 29.24
CA ARG A 66 -8.33 6.92 30.53
C ARG A 66 -9.60 7.78 30.54
N ALA A 67 -10.22 7.94 31.71
CA ALA A 67 -11.44 8.73 31.87
C ALA A 67 -11.20 10.26 31.87
N ASN A 68 -9.99 10.69 32.23
CA ASN A 68 -9.61 12.10 32.45
C ASN A 68 -8.84 12.73 31.26
N VAL A 69 -8.87 12.11 30.08
CA VAL A 69 -8.22 12.68 28.88
C VAL A 69 -8.83 14.04 28.54
N ARG A 70 -7.97 15.06 28.34
CA ARG A 70 -8.38 16.41 27.97
C ARG A 70 -7.52 16.91 26.81
N HIS A 71 -8.18 17.45 25.80
CA HIS A 71 -7.56 18.11 24.67
C HIS A 71 -8.15 19.52 24.49
N THR A 72 -7.35 20.45 23.99
CA THR A 72 -7.80 21.81 23.66
C THR A 72 -8.74 21.82 22.45
N SER A 73 -8.53 20.90 21.51
CA SER A 73 -9.38 20.65 20.35
C SER A 73 -9.73 19.17 20.28
N ASN A 74 -10.98 18.85 19.95
CA ASN A 74 -11.43 17.48 19.75
C ASN A 74 -11.35 17.11 18.27
N GLU A 75 -10.44 16.21 17.93
CA GLU A 75 -10.09 15.88 16.55
C GLU A 75 -9.87 14.38 16.38
N LEU A 76 -10.33 13.85 15.25
CA LEU A 76 -10.14 12.48 14.86
C LEU A 76 -9.88 12.41 13.36
N TYR A 77 -8.76 11.82 13.01
CA TYR A 77 -8.34 11.54 11.64
C TYR A 77 -8.30 10.03 11.43
N VAL A 78 -8.70 9.59 10.23
CA VAL A 78 -8.63 8.20 9.79
C VAL A 78 -7.74 8.11 8.57
N ASP A 79 -6.81 7.18 8.54
CA ASP A 79 -5.97 6.90 7.38
C ASP A 79 -6.20 5.43 6.98
N LEU A 80 -6.62 5.20 5.74
CA LEU A 80 -6.72 3.86 5.15
C LEU A 80 -5.55 3.68 4.19
N ILE A 81 -4.74 2.67 4.46
CA ILE A 81 -3.51 2.38 3.72
C ILE A 81 -3.59 0.96 3.21
N GLU A 82 -3.47 0.77 1.90
CA GLU A 82 -3.42 -0.54 1.25
C GLU A 82 -2.05 -0.79 0.62
N THR A 83 -1.50 -1.98 0.83
CA THR A 83 -0.30 -2.46 0.13
C THR A 83 -0.68 -3.58 -0.82
N LEU A 84 -0.35 -3.42 -2.10
CA LEU A 84 -0.71 -4.37 -3.15
C LEU A 84 0.33 -5.49 -3.31
N SER A 85 -0.16 -6.68 -3.61
CA SER A 85 0.62 -7.83 -4.05
C SER A 85 -0.10 -8.49 -5.23
N VAL A 86 0.41 -8.29 -6.43
CA VAL A 86 -0.18 -8.68 -7.70
C VAL A 86 0.87 -9.37 -8.56
N THR A 87 0.50 -10.52 -9.12
CA THR A 87 1.32 -11.25 -10.09
C THR A 87 0.51 -11.41 -11.38
N LEU A 88 1.08 -10.96 -12.49
CA LEU A 88 0.51 -11.04 -13.82
C LEU A 88 1.26 -12.08 -14.67
N ALA A 89 0.52 -12.84 -15.46
CA ALA A 89 1.10 -13.69 -16.50
C ALA A 89 1.70 -12.83 -17.64
N PRO A 90 2.53 -13.40 -18.52
CA PRO A 90 3.05 -12.69 -19.71
C PRO A 90 1.95 -12.11 -20.61
N SER A 91 0.77 -12.73 -20.62
CA SER A 91 -0.40 -12.21 -21.33
C SER A 91 -1.07 -10.99 -20.69
N GLY A 92 -0.58 -10.52 -19.53
CA GLY A 92 -1.20 -9.49 -18.70
C GLY A 92 -2.36 -9.98 -17.83
N ARG A 93 -2.72 -11.28 -17.90
CA ARG A 93 -3.79 -11.86 -17.08
C ARG A 93 -3.35 -11.93 -15.61
N PRO A 94 -4.15 -11.46 -14.63
CA PRO A 94 -3.81 -11.60 -13.23
C PRO A 94 -3.86 -13.07 -12.79
N LEU A 95 -2.78 -13.53 -12.15
CA LEU A 95 -2.65 -14.85 -11.52
C LEU A 95 -2.99 -14.80 -10.03
N ALA A 96 -2.60 -13.70 -9.39
CA ALA A 96 -2.88 -13.38 -7.99
C ALA A 96 -2.98 -11.87 -7.84
N ALA A 97 -3.91 -11.37 -7.02
CA ALA A 97 -4.06 -9.95 -6.77
C ALA A 97 -4.65 -9.72 -5.37
N PHE A 98 -3.86 -9.20 -4.45
CA PHE A 98 -4.26 -8.98 -3.06
C PHE A 98 -3.97 -7.54 -2.65
N ALA A 99 -4.82 -6.99 -1.78
CA ALA A 99 -4.52 -5.78 -1.02
C ALA A 99 -4.51 -6.09 0.48
N ASN A 100 -3.43 -5.73 1.15
CA ASN A 100 -3.34 -5.75 2.61
C ASN A 100 -3.60 -4.34 3.14
N GLY A 101 -4.73 -4.17 3.82
CA GLY A 101 -5.22 -2.89 4.30
C GLY A 101 -5.00 -2.67 5.79
N THR A 102 -4.75 -1.42 6.17
CA THR A 102 -4.67 -0.95 7.55
C THR A 102 -5.54 0.29 7.73
N ILE A 103 -6.38 0.29 8.76
CA ILE A 103 -7.15 1.45 9.21
C ILE A 103 -6.42 2.03 10.43
N ALA A 104 -5.70 3.12 10.23
CA ALA A 104 -5.03 3.86 11.29
C ALA A 104 -5.87 5.06 11.73
N CYS A 105 -5.81 5.38 13.02
CA CYS A 105 -6.55 6.49 13.61
C CYS A 105 -5.61 7.40 14.39
N THR A 106 -5.84 8.70 14.30
CA THR A 106 -5.26 9.69 15.23
C THR A 106 -6.40 10.31 16.03
N SER A 107 -6.59 9.87 17.28
CA SER A 107 -7.63 10.36 18.19
C SER A 107 -7.07 11.37 19.18
N LYS A 108 -7.60 12.58 19.14
CA LYS A 108 -7.36 13.63 20.14
C LYS A 108 -8.73 14.09 20.64
N ILE A 109 -9.39 13.26 21.43
CA ILE A 109 -10.76 13.51 21.89
C ILE A 109 -10.75 13.48 23.41
N SER A 110 -11.41 14.43 24.06
CA SER A 110 -11.54 14.48 25.52
C SER A 110 -12.54 13.44 26.05
N GLY A 111 -12.39 13.06 27.32
CA GLY A 111 -13.28 12.12 28.00
C GLY A 111 -13.20 10.69 27.45
N VAL A 112 -14.34 9.99 27.44
CA VAL A 112 -14.55 8.60 27.00
C VAL A 112 -15.61 8.60 25.88
N PRO A 113 -15.23 8.85 24.61
CA PRO A 113 -16.12 8.88 23.46
C PRO A 113 -16.38 7.45 22.97
N ASP A 114 -17.64 7.14 22.77
CA ASP A 114 -18.10 5.94 22.10
C ASP A 114 -18.33 6.28 20.62
N LEU A 115 -17.56 5.67 19.73
CA LEU A 115 -17.53 5.98 18.31
C LEU A 115 -18.13 4.86 17.48
N ILE A 116 -18.76 5.25 16.37
CA ILE A 116 -19.26 4.35 15.34
C ILE A 116 -18.69 4.79 13.99
N LEU A 117 -17.79 3.97 13.43
CA LEU A 117 -17.23 4.13 12.09
C LEU A 117 -17.99 3.23 11.11
N ASN A 118 -18.56 3.83 10.06
CA ASN A 118 -19.26 3.12 9.00
C ASN A 118 -18.40 3.04 7.75
N LEU A 119 -18.17 1.81 7.28
CA LEU A 119 -17.45 1.49 6.06
C LEU A 119 -18.42 1.09 4.94
N SER A 120 -18.04 1.37 3.70
CA SER A 120 -18.72 0.84 2.51
C SER A 120 -17.73 0.36 1.46
N THR A 121 -18.23 -0.42 0.52
CA THR A 121 -17.52 -0.90 -0.66
C THR A 121 -18.20 -0.37 -1.93
N PRO A 122 -17.62 -0.54 -3.13
CA PRO A 122 -18.30 -0.20 -4.38
C PRO A 122 -19.63 -0.94 -4.56
N SER A 123 -19.75 -2.14 -3.97
CA SER A 123 -20.96 -2.96 -3.95
C SER A 123 -21.95 -2.57 -2.85
N GLY A 124 -21.67 -1.51 -2.09
CA GLY A 124 -22.49 -1.01 -0.98
C GLY A 124 -22.06 -1.50 0.40
N ARG A 125 -22.78 -1.05 1.44
CA ARG A 125 -22.47 -1.33 2.86
C ARG A 125 -22.62 -2.80 3.26
N GLN A 126 -23.62 -3.48 2.67
CA GLN A 126 -23.95 -4.85 3.06
C GLN A 126 -22.90 -5.87 2.60
N ASN A 127 -22.01 -5.47 1.69
CA ASN A 127 -20.98 -6.31 1.08
C ASN A 127 -19.58 -6.05 1.65
N VAL A 128 -19.47 -5.35 2.80
CA VAL A 128 -18.15 -5.13 3.43
C VAL A 128 -17.53 -6.44 3.88
N SER A 129 -18.31 -7.37 4.45
CA SER A 129 -17.81 -8.68 4.89
C SER A 129 -17.34 -9.58 3.74
N SER A 130 -17.84 -9.38 2.52
CA SER A 130 -17.39 -10.13 1.35
C SER A 130 -16.12 -9.56 0.71
N VAL A 131 -15.71 -8.35 1.10
CA VAL A 131 -14.50 -7.69 0.59
C VAL A 131 -13.38 -7.72 1.63
N MET A 132 -13.68 -7.45 2.90
CA MET A 132 -12.71 -7.52 3.99
C MET A 132 -12.52 -8.96 4.47
N GLU A 133 -11.42 -9.57 4.09
CA GLU A 133 -11.01 -10.90 4.53
C GLU A 133 -10.15 -10.84 5.80
N LEU A 134 -10.36 -11.82 6.68
CA LEU A 134 -9.60 -12.04 7.93
C LEU A 134 -9.31 -10.75 8.72
N PRO A 135 -10.33 -9.91 9.02
CA PRO A 135 -10.07 -8.64 9.67
C PRO A 135 -9.56 -8.87 11.10
N VAL A 136 -8.47 -8.18 11.44
CA VAL A 136 -7.90 -8.14 12.77
C VAL A 136 -8.22 -6.78 13.39
N PHE A 137 -8.84 -6.78 14.56
CA PHE A 137 -9.28 -5.56 15.21
C PHE A 137 -8.44 -5.24 16.44
N HIS A 138 -8.28 -3.94 16.71
CA HIS A 138 -7.83 -3.48 18.01
C HIS A 138 -8.81 -3.93 19.10
N PRO A 139 -8.34 -4.26 20.32
CA PRO A 139 -9.21 -4.66 21.45
C PRO A 139 -10.33 -3.67 21.80
N CYS A 140 -10.22 -2.41 21.34
CA CYS A 140 -11.23 -1.39 21.57
C CYS A 140 -12.51 -1.58 20.75
N VAL A 141 -12.46 -2.43 19.72
CA VAL A 141 -13.59 -2.71 18.82
C VAL A 141 -14.50 -3.78 19.41
N ARG A 142 -15.79 -3.51 19.40
CA ARG A 142 -16.82 -4.46 19.86
C ARG A 142 -17.10 -5.50 18.78
N LEU A 143 -16.44 -6.65 18.86
CA LEU A 143 -16.56 -7.75 17.88
C LEU A 143 -18.00 -8.25 17.69
N ALA A 144 -18.82 -8.27 18.76
CA ALA A 144 -20.22 -8.65 18.66
C ALA A 144 -20.99 -7.74 17.68
N ARG A 145 -20.71 -6.43 17.71
CA ARG A 145 -21.36 -5.46 16.83
C ARG A 145 -20.94 -5.64 15.37
N TRP A 146 -19.66 -5.88 15.13
CA TRP A 146 -19.14 -6.21 13.80
C TRP A 146 -19.80 -7.48 13.24
N ARG A 147 -19.94 -8.53 14.06
CA ARG A 147 -20.58 -9.80 13.65
C ARG A 147 -22.05 -9.63 13.28
N GLU A 148 -22.78 -8.77 14.00
CA GLU A 148 -24.19 -8.45 13.70
C GLU A 148 -24.33 -7.58 12.44
N LYS A 149 -23.43 -6.61 12.28
CA LYS A 149 -23.49 -5.61 11.21
C LYS A 149 -22.10 -5.30 10.67
N ALA A 150 -21.67 -6.13 9.73
CA ALA A 150 -20.42 -5.91 9.01
C ALA A 150 -20.41 -4.52 8.36
N GLY A 151 -19.27 -3.83 8.47
CA GLY A 151 -19.12 -2.44 8.08
C GLY A 151 -19.40 -1.41 9.18
N GLU A 152 -20.00 -1.79 10.31
CA GLU A 152 -20.19 -0.90 11.47
C GLU A 152 -19.21 -1.24 12.61
N LEU A 153 -18.17 -0.43 12.76
CA LEU A 153 -17.18 -0.56 13.83
C LEU A 153 -17.54 0.33 15.01
N SER A 154 -17.96 -0.28 16.12
CA SER A 154 -18.23 0.42 17.39
C SER A 154 -17.06 0.25 18.36
N PHE A 155 -16.52 1.36 18.87
CA PHE A 155 -15.30 1.34 19.70
C PHE A 155 -15.13 2.58 20.57
N ILE A 156 -14.33 2.45 21.63
CA ILE A 156 -13.83 3.59 22.43
C ILE A 156 -12.33 3.72 22.13
N PRO A 157 -11.88 4.72 21.35
CA PRO A 157 -10.51 4.74 20.83
C PRO A 157 -9.46 4.94 21.94
N PRO A 158 -8.27 4.33 21.82
CA PRO A 158 -7.08 4.83 22.51
C PRO A 158 -6.84 6.32 22.22
N ASP A 159 -6.20 7.02 23.15
CA ASP A 159 -5.75 8.39 22.89
C ASP A 159 -4.46 8.38 22.06
N GLY A 160 -4.33 9.31 21.11
CA GLY A 160 -3.19 9.41 20.20
C GLY A 160 -3.34 8.57 18.93
N ARG A 161 -2.20 8.08 18.43
CA ARG A 161 -2.13 7.26 17.20
C ARG A 161 -2.26 5.79 17.54
N PHE A 162 -3.12 5.07 16.83
CA PHE A 162 -3.28 3.62 16.98
C PHE A 162 -3.81 2.99 15.68
N VAL A 163 -3.60 1.69 15.51
CA VAL A 163 -4.21 0.91 14.43
C VAL A 163 -5.55 0.39 14.93
N LEU A 164 -6.64 0.76 14.24
CA LEU A 164 -7.99 0.30 14.57
C LEU A 164 -8.26 -1.10 14.04
N ALA A 165 -7.83 -1.37 12.81
CA ALA A 165 -8.01 -2.67 12.15
C ALA A 165 -6.97 -2.92 11.06
N GLY A 166 -6.65 -4.18 10.82
CA GLY A 166 -6.01 -4.68 9.60
C GLY A 166 -6.96 -5.62 8.85
N TYR A 167 -6.84 -5.70 7.53
CA TYR A 167 -7.69 -6.54 6.69
C TYR A 167 -6.96 -6.99 5.42
N GLY A 168 -7.37 -8.12 4.85
CA GLY A 168 -7.00 -8.53 3.48
C GLY A 168 -8.15 -8.29 2.51
N VAL A 169 -7.85 -8.22 1.22
CA VAL A 169 -8.83 -8.18 0.13
C VAL A 169 -8.29 -8.97 -1.05
N ASP A 170 -9.07 -9.92 -1.57
CA ASP A 170 -8.84 -10.49 -2.89
C ASP A 170 -9.37 -9.53 -3.96
N LEU A 171 -8.47 -9.07 -4.83
CA LEU A 171 -8.77 -8.12 -5.89
C LEU A 171 -9.06 -8.83 -7.23
N LEU A 172 -8.96 -10.15 -7.29
CA LEU A 172 -9.29 -10.89 -8.50
C LEU A 172 -10.77 -10.69 -8.87
N PRO A 173 -11.10 -10.64 -10.18
CA PRO A 173 -12.49 -10.52 -10.60
C PRO A 173 -13.32 -11.71 -10.08
N PHE A 174 -14.42 -11.44 -9.38
CA PHE A 174 -15.35 -12.47 -8.87
C PHE A 174 -15.70 -13.50 -9.96
N GLN A 175 -15.30 -14.76 -9.78
CA GLN A 175 -15.63 -15.86 -10.70
C GLN A 175 -17.07 -16.37 -10.56
N ASN A 176 -17.83 -15.90 -9.57
CA ASN A 176 -19.13 -16.49 -9.18
C ASN A 176 -20.37 -15.84 -9.83
N GLY A 177 -20.21 -14.99 -10.84
CA GLY A 177 -21.32 -14.44 -11.63
C GLY A 177 -21.51 -15.24 -12.92
N LYS A 178 -22.68 -15.84 -13.10
CA LYS A 178 -23.08 -16.56 -14.33
C LYS A 178 -22.64 -15.77 -15.58
N SER A 179 -21.87 -16.45 -16.43
CA SER A 179 -21.41 -16.00 -17.74
C SER A 179 -22.50 -15.23 -18.50
N GLY A 180 -22.27 -13.94 -18.69
CA GLY A 180 -23.18 -13.03 -19.38
C GLY A 180 -22.51 -11.69 -19.64
N THR A 181 -21.67 -11.67 -20.68
CA THR A 181 -21.36 -10.48 -21.48
C THR A 181 -20.77 -9.26 -20.74
N THR A 182 -19.43 -9.19 -20.63
CA THR A 182 -18.62 -7.98 -20.94
C THR A 182 -17.12 -8.30 -20.81
N ASN A 183 -16.35 -7.92 -21.82
CA ASN A 183 -14.91 -8.16 -21.96
C ASN A 183 -14.03 -7.32 -21.00
N SER A 184 -14.22 -7.40 -19.67
CA SER A 184 -13.27 -6.79 -18.74
C SER A 184 -13.04 -7.65 -17.49
N SER A 185 -12.38 -8.78 -17.66
CA SER A 185 -11.77 -9.58 -16.59
C SER A 185 -10.44 -8.99 -16.09
N THR A 186 -10.21 -7.69 -16.29
CA THR A 186 -8.94 -7.03 -16.01
C THR A 186 -9.02 -6.25 -14.70
N LEU A 187 -8.15 -6.62 -13.77
CA LEU A 187 -7.84 -5.86 -12.57
C LEU A 187 -7.58 -4.39 -12.95
N LYS A 188 -8.31 -3.45 -12.34
CA LYS A 188 -8.22 -2.02 -12.67
C LYS A 188 -7.05 -1.36 -11.92
N LEU A 189 -5.83 -1.69 -12.31
CA LEU A 189 -4.64 -1.02 -11.80
C LEU A 189 -4.45 0.35 -12.46
N PRO A 190 -3.84 1.32 -11.75
CA PRO A 190 -3.45 2.61 -12.34
C PRO A 190 -2.37 2.46 -13.42
N VAL A 191 -1.67 1.34 -13.41
CA VAL A 191 -0.49 1.07 -14.22
C VAL A 191 -0.54 -0.37 -14.73
N THR A 192 -0.30 -0.54 -16.02
CA THR A 192 -0.15 -1.84 -16.67
C THR A 192 1.23 -1.93 -17.33
N LEU A 193 1.89 -3.07 -17.17
CA LEU A 193 3.15 -3.38 -17.84
C LEU A 193 2.93 -4.42 -18.95
N GLU A 194 3.73 -4.33 -20.01
CA GLU A 194 3.92 -5.36 -21.04
C GLU A 194 5.42 -5.49 -21.28
N VAL A 195 5.95 -6.71 -21.30
CA VAL A 195 7.36 -6.96 -21.56
C VAL A 195 7.50 -7.84 -22.80
N LYS A 196 8.39 -7.45 -23.71
CA LYS A 196 8.78 -8.23 -24.88
C LYS A 196 10.27 -8.45 -24.86
N THR A 197 10.68 -9.70 -24.98
CA THR A 197 12.08 -10.11 -24.97
C THR A 197 12.49 -10.61 -26.34
N SER A 198 13.79 -10.82 -26.54
CA SER A 198 14.36 -11.41 -27.75
C SER A 198 13.97 -10.68 -29.03
N LEU A 199 13.99 -9.35 -28.98
CA LEU A 199 13.79 -8.46 -30.11
C LEU A 199 15.11 -8.22 -30.87
N GLY A 200 14.99 -7.71 -32.10
CA GLY A 200 16.13 -7.45 -32.98
C GLY A 200 16.61 -8.69 -33.75
N PRO A 201 17.60 -8.54 -34.64
CA PRO A 201 18.05 -9.62 -35.54
C PRO A 201 18.60 -10.85 -34.81
N VAL A 202 19.28 -10.62 -33.69
CA VAL A 202 19.93 -11.68 -32.87
C VAL A 202 19.30 -11.82 -31.48
N GLY A 203 18.09 -11.27 -31.28
CA GLY A 203 17.37 -11.41 -30.01
C GLY A 203 18.04 -10.76 -28.80
N SER A 204 18.90 -9.75 -29.00
CA SER A 204 19.63 -9.05 -27.91
C SER A 204 18.80 -7.99 -27.19
N ASP A 205 17.63 -7.64 -27.71
CA ASP A 205 16.88 -6.50 -27.23
C ASP A 205 15.64 -6.94 -26.45
N PHE A 206 15.28 -6.16 -25.43
CA PHE A 206 13.98 -6.24 -24.79
C PHE A 206 13.32 -4.87 -24.71
N GLU A 207 11.99 -4.87 -24.68
CA GLU A 207 11.16 -3.67 -24.60
C GLU A 207 10.17 -3.83 -23.45
N VAL A 208 10.14 -2.85 -22.55
CA VAL A 208 9.11 -2.73 -21.51
C VAL A 208 8.19 -1.57 -21.89
N ARG A 209 6.90 -1.84 -21.98
CA ARG A 209 5.85 -0.83 -22.18
C ARG A 209 5.09 -0.63 -20.90
N LEU A 210 4.91 0.63 -20.55
CA LEU A 210 4.19 1.10 -19.39
C LEU A 210 2.96 1.87 -19.86
N PHE A 211 1.77 1.43 -19.46
CA PHE A 211 0.52 2.15 -19.72
C PHE A 211 -0.03 2.71 -18.43
N ILE A 212 -0.06 4.04 -18.33
CA ILE A 212 -0.59 4.77 -17.18
C ILE A 212 -2.05 5.13 -17.48
N THR A 213 -2.95 4.73 -16.60
CA THR A 213 -4.38 5.05 -16.68
C THR A 213 -4.73 6.08 -15.62
N LYS A 214 -5.57 7.06 -15.99
CA LYS A 214 -6.08 8.03 -15.02
C LYS A 214 -6.98 7.30 -14.01
N VAL A 215 -6.57 7.32 -12.74
CA VAL A 215 -7.38 6.80 -11.65
C VAL A 215 -8.59 7.71 -11.48
N SER A 216 -9.80 7.19 -11.76
CA SER A 216 -11.01 7.92 -11.47
C SER A 216 -11.19 8.00 -9.95
N GLY A 217 -11.57 9.18 -9.47
CA GLY A 217 -11.88 9.39 -8.08
C GLY A 217 -12.96 8.43 -7.59
N GLN A 218 -12.79 7.93 -6.38
CA GLN A 218 -13.81 7.21 -5.63
C GLN A 218 -14.90 8.19 -5.13
N GLY A 219 -15.40 9.06 -6.00
CA GLY A 219 -16.51 9.96 -5.68
C GLY A 219 -17.77 9.18 -5.30
N ASN A 220 -18.67 9.80 -4.56
CA ASN A 220 -20.05 9.32 -4.43
C ASN A 220 -20.69 9.36 -5.83
N SER A 221 -20.60 8.26 -6.58
CA SER A 221 -21.55 8.01 -7.65
C SER A 221 -22.89 7.72 -6.97
N SER A 222 -23.63 8.76 -6.60
CA SER A 222 -25.07 8.66 -6.53
C SER A 222 -25.49 8.14 -7.91
N VAL A 223 -25.91 6.89 -7.97
CA VAL A 223 -26.54 6.29 -9.13
C VAL A 223 -27.59 7.30 -9.59
N GLY A 224 -27.31 7.99 -10.71
CA GLY A 224 -28.28 8.85 -11.36
C GLY A 224 -29.39 7.95 -11.85
N GLY A 225 -30.42 7.78 -11.02
CA GLY A 225 -31.64 7.15 -11.46
C GLY A 225 -32.18 7.98 -12.63
N SER A 226 -32.27 7.35 -13.79
CA SER A 226 -33.04 7.86 -14.92
C SER A 226 -34.51 7.90 -14.52
N SER A 227 -34.92 8.90 -13.75
CA SER A 227 -36.33 9.18 -13.49
C SER A 227 -36.84 10.12 -14.58
N SER A 228 -37.66 9.54 -15.45
CA SER A 228 -38.56 10.21 -16.37
C SER A 228 -39.19 11.47 -15.75
N ARG A 229 -39.19 12.54 -16.55
CA ARG A 229 -39.85 13.81 -16.26
C ARG A 229 -41.35 13.59 -16.03
N SER A 230 -41.83 13.90 -14.83
CA SER A 230 -43.24 14.24 -14.60
C SER A 230 -43.32 15.43 -13.65
N SER A 231 -44.08 16.42 -14.09
CA SER A 231 -44.40 17.71 -13.49
C SER A 231 -45.00 17.63 -12.08
N SER A 232 -44.62 18.54 -11.18
CA SER A 232 -45.50 19.55 -10.55
C SER A 232 -44.92 20.12 -9.25
N GLN A 233 -44.79 21.45 -9.24
CA GLN A 233 -45.13 22.40 -8.17
C GLN A 233 -44.46 22.42 -6.77
N VAL A 234 -44.26 23.69 -6.35
CA VAL A 234 -44.13 24.28 -5.01
C VAL A 234 -42.71 24.33 -4.39
N GLY A 235 -42.21 25.56 -4.32
CA GLY A 235 -41.01 25.93 -3.59
C GLY A 235 -41.28 26.21 -2.11
N GLY A 236 -40.20 26.21 -1.31
CA GLY A 236 -40.26 26.61 0.10
C GLY A 236 -39.07 26.18 0.96
N ARG A 237 -37.90 26.79 0.71
CA ARG A 237 -36.83 27.12 1.67
C ARG A 237 -36.46 26.10 2.77
N GLY A 238 -35.30 25.47 2.60
CA GLY A 238 -34.49 24.87 3.66
C GLY A 238 -32.99 25.11 3.40
N ASN A 239 -32.41 26.07 4.10
CA ASN A 239 -30.97 26.32 4.16
C ASN A 239 -30.26 25.16 4.87
N SER A 240 -29.28 24.54 4.22
CA SER A 240 -27.99 24.24 4.85
C SER A 240 -26.92 24.00 3.78
N ALA A 241 -26.22 25.09 3.50
CA ALA A 241 -24.98 25.11 2.76
C ALA A 241 -23.87 24.47 3.62
N PHE A 242 -23.15 23.51 3.03
CA PHE A 242 -21.71 23.33 3.23
C PHE A 242 -21.15 22.59 2.01
N SER A 243 -21.23 23.24 0.85
CA SER A 243 -20.31 22.94 -0.26
C SER A 243 -19.31 24.09 -0.26
N GLY A 244 -18.14 23.84 0.33
CA GLY A 244 -17.05 24.81 0.37
C GLY A 244 -16.61 25.14 -1.05
N LEU A 245 -16.49 26.43 -1.34
CA LEU A 245 -15.75 26.94 -2.50
C LEU A 245 -14.28 26.55 -2.33
N GLY A 246 -13.91 25.41 -2.89
CA GLY A 246 -12.53 24.97 -3.06
C GLY A 246 -12.54 23.86 -4.08
N GLY A 247 -11.77 24.00 -5.16
CA GLY A 247 -11.58 22.92 -6.13
C GLY A 247 -11.12 21.64 -5.42
N PRO A 248 -11.34 20.45 -6.03
CA PRO A 248 -10.96 19.19 -5.41
C PRO A 248 -9.47 19.20 -5.03
N GLN A 249 -9.18 19.06 -3.74
CA GLN A 249 -7.81 19.10 -3.23
C GLN A 249 -7.00 17.97 -3.85
N SER A 250 -5.82 18.29 -4.40
CA SER A 250 -4.85 17.34 -4.94
C SER A 250 -4.65 16.15 -3.98
N GLY A 251 -4.85 14.92 -4.44
CA GLY A 251 -4.63 13.69 -3.66
C GLY A 251 -5.82 13.32 -2.77
N SER A 252 -6.97 13.98 -2.96
CA SER A 252 -8.25 13.58 -2.36
C SER A 252 -8.91 12.46 -3.16
N SER A 253 -9.95 11.84 -2.60
CA SER A 253 -10.75 10.85 -3.33
C SER A 253 -11.45 11.37 -4.57
N ALA A 254 -11.62 12.69 -4.71
CA ALA A 254 -12.18 13.31 -5.91
C ALA A 254 -11.11 13.54 -7.00
N SER A 255 -9.85 13.64 -6.62
CA SER A 255 -8.71 13.89 -7.51
C SER A 255 -7.48 13.08 -7.06
N PRO A 256 -7.48 11.74 -7.29
CA PRO A 256 -6.34 10.90 -6.93
C PRO A 256 -5.07 11.26 -7.70
N ILE A 257 -3.92 10.99 -7.09
CA ILE A 257 -2.60 11.29 -7.66
C ILE A 257 -1.72 10.07 -7.59
N LEU A 258 -1.10 9.72 -8.73
CA LEU A 258 -0.06 8.72 -8.86
C LEU A 258 1.30 9.36 -8.63
N GLU A 259 2.07 8.83 -7.70
CA GLU A 259 3.44 9.26 -7.35
C GLU A 259 4.35 8.02 -7.25
N ASP A 260 5.65 8.28 -7.08
CA ASP A 260 6.69 7.25 -6.82
C ASP A 260 6.70 6.09 -7.83
N LEU A 261 6.46 6.38 -9.11
CA LEU A 261 6.36 5.38 -10.16
C LEU A 261 7.74 4.92 -10.63
N VAL A 262 8.11 3.70 -10.27
CA VAL A 262 9.39 3.07 -10.62
C VAL A 262 9.14 1.68 -11.18
N VAL A 263 9.69 1.39 -12.36
CA VAL A 263 9.71 0.04 -12.93
C VAL A 263 11.10 -0.55 -12.69
N THR A 264 11.16 -1.71 -12.03
CA THR A 264 12.40 -2.44 -11.76
C THR A 264 12.42 -3.70 -12.61
N ILE A 265 13.47 -3.89 -13.40
CA ILE A 265 13.68 -5.06 -14.25
C ILE A 265 14.87 -5.82 -13.67
N PRO A 266 14.64 -6.96 -12.99
CA PRO A 266 15.72 -7.87 -12.60
C PRO A 266 16.36 -8.48 -13.84
N LEU A 267 17.68 -8.46 -13.90
CA LEU A 267 18.48 -8.98 -15.00
C LEU A 267 19.21 -10.27 -14.59
N PRO A 268 19.35 -11.25 -15.50
CA PRO A 268 20.11 -12.47 -15.24
C PRO A 268 21.57 -12.18 -14.82
N SER A 269 22.17 -13.14 -14.10
CA SER A 269 23.55 -13.02 -13.61
C SER A 269 24.61 -12.81 -14.68
N ASP A 270 24.31 -13.27 -15.90
CA ASP A 270 25.25 -13.31 -17.00
C ASP A 270 25.22 -11.99 -17.80
N VAL A 271 24.28 -11.09 -17.52
CA VAL A 271 24.26 -9.75 -18.12
C VAL A 271 25.45 -8.95 -17.59
N ARG A 272 26.39 -8.61 -18.47
CA ARG A 272 27.58 -7.83 -18.13
C ARG A 272 27.29 -6.34 -18.15
N ASN A 273 26.63 -5.87 -19.20
CA ASN A 273 26.28 -4.46 -19.39
C ASN A 273 25.10 -4.30 -20.34
N LEU A 274 24.55 -3.08 -20.32
CA LEU A 274 23.46 -2.63 -21.19
C LEU A 274 24.01 -1.55 -22.15
N PRO A 275 24.52 -1.92 -23.33
CA PRO A 275 25.12 -0.97 -24.28
C PRO A 275 24.15 0.11 -24.76
N GLU A 276 22.86 -0.19 -24.81
CA GLU A 276 21.82 0.75 -25.19
C GLU A 276 20.66 0.72 -24.19
N ILE A 277 20.28 1.89 -23.67
CA ILE A 277 19.11 2.11 -22.84
C ILE A 277 18.39 3.35 -23.38
N LYS A 278 17.15 3.20 -23.84
CA LYS A 278 16.33 4.28 -24.39
C LYS A 278 14.96 4.30 -23.72
N ALA A 279 14.74 5.28 -22.85
CA ALA A 279 13.45 5.55 -22.22
C ALA A 279 12.73 6.69 -22.97
N SER A 280 11.42 6.54 -23.17
CA SER A 280 10.59 7.60 -23.78
C SER A 280 10.13 8.67 -22.79
N ARG A 281 10.16 8.36 -21.49
CA ARG A 281 9.79 9.23 -20.37
C ARG A 281 10.68 8.88 -19.18
N GLY A 282 10.90 9.85 -18.29
CA GLY A 282 11.67 9.64 -17.06
C GLY A 282 13.11 9.23 -17.30
N ASP A 283 13.74 8.75 -16.25
CA ASP A 283 15.17 8.48 -16.18
C ASP A 283 15.45 7.02 -15.82
N THR A 284 16.60 6.50 -16.24
CA THR A 284 16.99 5.10 -16.01
C THR A 284 18.27 5.01 -15.19
N THR A 285 18.31 4.07 -14.25
CA THR A 285 19.48 3.75 -13.45
C THR A 285 19.76 2.25 -13.56
N TYR A 286 20.94 1.88 -14.06
CA TYR A 286 21.40 0.49 -14.06
C TYR A 286 22.42 0.30 -12.95
N ASN A 287 22.17 -0.65 -12.04
CA ASN A 287 23.11 -1.02 -10.99
C ASN A 287 23.64 -2.44 -11.27
N PRO A 288 24.87 -2.59 -11.81
CA PRO A 288 25.45 -3.89 -12.10
C PRO A 288 25.63 -4.79 -10.87
N GLY A 289 25.77 -4.20 -9.68
CA GLY A 289 25.94 -4.95 -8.43
C GLY A 289 24.65 -5.62 -7.97
N GLU A 290 23.51 -4.92 -8.12
CA GLU A 290 22.19 -5.43 -7.78
C GLU A 290 21.53 -6.18 -8.94
N LYS A 291 22.11 -6.10 -10.14
CA LYS A 291 21.61 -6.74 -11.37
C LYS A 291 20.18 -6.32 -11.69
N ASN A 292 19.87 -5.06 -11.46
CA ASN A 292 18.57 -4.48 -11.74
C ASN A 292 18.73 -3.23 -12.62
N LEU A 293 17.78 -3.07 -13.53
CA LEU A 293 17.56 -1.81 -14.24
C LEU A 293 16.32 -1.16 -13.66
N GLU A 294 16.47 0.06 -13.16
CA GLU A 294 15.36 0.86 -12.66
C GLU A 294 15.00 1.95 -13.66
N TRP A 295 13.71 2.15 -13.85
CA TRP A 295 13.13 3.17 -14.71
C TRP A 295 12.16 4.02 -13.92
N HIS A 296 12.58 5.25 -13.64
CA HIS A 296 11.94 6.21 -12.75
C HIS A 296 11.09 7.18 -13.57
N ILE A 297 9.77 7.17 -13.37
CA ILE A 297 8.84 8.11 -14.00
C ILE A 297 8.46 9.20 -12.98
N PRO A 298 8.97 10.43 -13.12
CA PRO A 298 8.63 11.49 -12.17
C PRO A 298 7.15 11.87 -12.28
N ALA A 299 6.56 12.34 -11.18
CA ALA A 299 5.12 12.64 -11.10
C ALA A 299 4.62 13.61 -12.20
N LYS A 300 5.48 14.55 -12.65
CA LYS A 300 5.18 15.48 -13.77
C LYS A 300 4.95 14.78 -15.11
N GLU A 301 5.54 13.60 -15.31
CA GLU A 301 5.49 12.78 -16.53
C GLU A 301 4.62 11.53 -16.39
N ALA A 302 4.16 11.23 -15.16
CA ALA A 302 3.22 10.17 -14.82
C ALA A 302 1.77 10.49 -15.26
N GLN A 303 1.61 11.16 -16.40
CA GLN A 303 0.33 11.45 -17.02
C GLN A 303 -0.19 10.24 -17.80
N ALA A 304 -1.51 10.14 -17.92
CA ALA A 304 -2.15 9.03 -18.63
C ALA A 304 -1.59 8.87 -20.07
N GLY A 305 -1.35 7.63 -20.47
CA GLY A 305 -0.79 7.28 -21.77
C GLY A 305 0.32 6.23 -21.67
N GLY A 306 0.90 5.90 -22.83
CA GLY A 306 2.01 4.95 -22.94
C GLY A 306 3.37 5.59 -22.75
N ALA A 307 4.29 4.82 -22.16
CA ALA A 307 5.72 5.06 -22.15
C ALA A 307 6.46 3.74 -22.47
N THR A 308 7.66 3.83 -23.02
CA THR A 308 8.45 2.67 -23.42
C THR A 308 9.90 2.80 -22.96
N LEU A 309 10.47 1.67 -22.55
CA LEU A 309 11.88 1.48 -22.27
C LEU A 309 12.40 0.38 -23.20
N ARG A 310 13.42 0.69 -23.99
CA ARG A 310 14.13 -0.27 -24.84
C ARG A 310 15.54 -0.45 -24.32
N CYS A 311 15.98 -1.70 -24.27
CA CYS A 311 17.31 -2.05 -23.81
C CYS A 311 17.92 -3.13 -24.69
N THR A 312 19.22 -3.03 -24.92
CA THR A 312 20.04 -4.09 -25.50
C THR A 312 20.88 -4.68 -24.38
N VAL A 313 20.89 -6.01 -24.24
CA VAL A 313 21.74 -6.71 -23.28
C VAL A 313 23.00 -7.22 -23.95
N SER A 314 24.07 -7.33 -23.16
CA SER A 314 25.30 -7.99 -23.58
C SER A 314 25.83 -8.89 -22.47
N GLY A 315 26.15 -10.13 -22.84
CA GLY A 315 26.62 -11.16 -21.93
C GLY A 315 28.14 -11.32 -21.98
N PRO A 316 28.67 -12.44 -21.46
CA PRO A 316 30.08 -12.77 -21.56
C PRO A 316 30.48 -12.93 -23.04
N LEU A 317 31.68 -12.50 -23.39
CA LEU A 317 32.28 -12.82 -24.69
C LEU A 317 32.61 -14.32 -24.66
N THR A 318 31.79 -15.16 -25.28
CA THR A 318 32.19 -16.55 -25.54
C THR A 318 33.04 -16.56 -26.80
N ASP A 319 34.30 -17.00 -26.69
CA ASP A 319 35.03 -17.43 -27.88
C ASP A 319 34.21 -18.53 -28.56
N THR A 320 34.26 -18.55 -29.89
CA THR A 320 33.28 -19.18 -30.78
C THR A 320 33.17 -20.71 -30.69
N ASP A 321 33.83 -21.35 -29.73
CA ASP A 321 34.06 -22.80 -29.74
C ASP A 321 33.34 -23.58 -28.61
N ASP A 322 32.68 -22.91 -27.64
CA ASP A 322 32.18 -23.58 -26.42
C ASP A 322 30.63 -23.69 -26.29
N PHE A 323 29.84 -23.33 -27.31
CA PHE A 323 28.38 -23.38 -27.22
C PHE A 323 27.79 -24.65 -27.84
N ASP A 324 27.94 -25.79 -27.15
CA ASP A 324 27.16 -27.00 -27.44
C ASP A 324 25.72 -26.81 -26.93
N GLY A 325 24.75 -26.88 -27.84
CA GLY A 325 23.33 -26.54 -27.64
C GLY A 325 22.53 -27.42 -26.67
N ASN A 326 23.18 -28.18 -25.79
CA ASN A 326 22.52 -28.95 -24.73
C ASN A 326 22.90 -28.33 -23.38
N GLY A 327 21.94 -27.69 -22.70
CA GLY A 327 22.11 -26.98 -21.42
C GLY A 327 22.49 -27.87 -20.22
N PHE A 328 23.67 -28.49 -20.25
CA PHE A 328 24.25 -29.24 -19.14
C PHE A 328 25.75 -28.95 -19.08
N ARG A 329 26.16 -28.03 -18.19
CA ARG A 329 27.58 -27.83 -17.86
C ARG A 329 28.00 -28.92 -16.87
N LEU A 330 28.76 -29.90 -17.32
CA LEU A 330 29.51 -30.79 -16.44
C LEU A 330 30.92 -30.20 -16.25
N ASP A 331 31.26 -29.91 -15.01
CA ASP A 331 32.56 -29.41 -14.58
C ASP A 331 33.67 -30.46 -14.80
N GLY A 332 34.82 -30.01 -15.32
CA GLY A 332 36.12 -30.65 -15.15
C GLY A 332 36.44 -31.92 -15.94
N GLY A 333 37.27 -31.80 -16.98
CA GLY A 333 38.00 -32.94 -17.54
C GLY A 333 38.74 -32.62 -18.83
N TYR A 334 40.00 -32.19 -18.72
CA TYR A 334 40.93 -32.13 -19.85
C TYR A 334 41.17 -33.54 -20.38
N ASP A 335 40.76 -33.84 -21.63
CA ASP A 335 41.27 -34.98 -22.39
C ASP A 335 41.86 -34.47 -23.70
N TYR A 336 43.18 -34.57 -23.80
CA TYR A 336 43.97 -34.20 -24.97
C TYR A 336 43.93 -35.39 -25.95
N LYS A 337 43.29 -35.22 -27.11
CA LYS A 337 43.49 -36.12 -28.24
C LYS A 337 43.76 -35.32 -29.52
N GLU A 338 45.04 -35.31 -29.89
CA GLU A 338 45.52 -35.08 -31.25
C GLU A 338 44.87 -36.09 -32.20
N GLU A 339 44.59 -35.66 -33.44
CA GLU A 339 44.69 -36.37 -34.74
C GLU A 339 43.80 -35.67 -35.81
N PRO A 340 44.05 -35.79 -37.12
CA PRO A 340 44.73 -34.74 -37.89
C PRO A 340 43.81 -34.00 -38.89
N TYR A 341 44.36 -32.89 -39.39
CA TYR A 341 43.87 -32.07 -40.49
C TYR A 341 43.34 -32.89 -41.69
N GLN A 342 42.04 -32.75 -42.00
CA GLN A 342 41.51 -33.00 -43.34
C GLN A 342 40.42 -31.99 -43.68
N SER A 343 40.82 -30.90 -44.35
CA SER A 343 39.94 -29.84 -44.83
C SER A 343 39.37 -30.19 -46.21
N GLU A 344 38.14 -30.67 -46.28
CA GLU A 344 37.29 -30.58 -47.47
C GLU A 344 36.46 -29.28 -47.36
N PRO A 345 36.57 -28.32 -48.29
CA PRO A 345 35.79 -27.10 -48.21
C PRO A 345 34.35 -27.39 -48.67
N VAL A 346 33.48 -27.74 -47.72
CA VAL A 346 32.04 -27.65 -47.94
C VAL A 346 31.72 -26.18 -48.17
N LYS A 347 31.45 -25.80 -49.43
CA LYS A 347 30.90 -24.48 -49.78
C LYS A 347 29.48 -24.38 -49.23
N THR A 348 29.34 -24.12 -47.94
CA THR A 348 28.11 -23.57 -47.38
C THR A 348 27.88 -22.21 -48.04
N LYS A 349 26.67 -22.00 -48.55
CA LYS A 349 26.30 -20.70 -49.12
C LYS A 349 26.45 -19.64 -48.02
N PRO A 350 26.99 -18.44 -48.30
CA PRO A 350 27.21 -17.40 -47.29
C PRO A 350 25.97 -17.07 -46.46
N VAL A 351 24.77 -17.21 -47.05
CA VAL A 351 23.49 -16.95 -46.40
C VAL A 351 23.17 -18.00 -45.32
N GLU A 352 23.38 -19.30 -45.60
CA GLU A 352 23.11 -20.38 -44.63
C GLU A 352 24.13 -20.40 -43.48
N ALA A 353 25.36 -19.92 -43.71
CA ALA A 353 26.36 -19.77 -42.66
C ALA A 353 26.02 -18.63 -41.69
N ASN A 354 25.55 -17.50 -42.22
CA ASN A 354 25.13 -16.34 -41.41
C ASN A 354 23.88 -16.65 -40.57
N GLU A 355 22.89 -17.33 -41.15
CA GLU A 355 21.66 -17.72 -40.44
C GLU A 355 21.96 -18.63 -39.24
N ARG A 356 22.87 -19.61 -39.39
CA ARG A 356 23.28 -20.48 -38.28
C ARG A 356 24.03 -19.73 -37.17
N GLU A 357 24.80 -18.72 -37.52
CA GLU A 357 25.51 -17.89 -36.54
C GLU A 357 24.55 -16.98 -35.76
N ASP A 358 23.58 -16.38 -36.45
CA ASP A 358 22.54 -15.55 -35.84
C ASP A 358 21.63 -16.37 -34.93
N ASP A 359 21.26 -17.59 -35.32
CA ASP A 359 20.50 -18.52 -34.48
C ASP A 359 21.26 -18.88 -33.20
N ARG A 360 22.57 -19.13 -33.31
CA ARG A 360 23.42 -19.41 -32.14
C ARG A 360 23.50 -18.20 -31.21
N LYS A 361 23.68 -17.00 -31.75
CA LYS A 361 23.67 -15.75 -30.98
C LYS A 361 22.31 -15.48 -30.34
N ALA A 362 21.22 -15.79 -31.03
CA ALA A 362 19.86 -15.67 -30.48
C ALA A 362 19.65 -16.62 -29.30
N ALA A 363 20.13 -17.86 -29.40
CA ALA A 363 20.09 -18.82 -28.28
C ALA A 363 20.93 -18.34 -27.07
N GLN A 364 22.11 -17.77 -27.32
CA GLN A 364 22.96 -17.17 -26.29
C GLN A 364 22.31 -15.92 -25.65
N ASN A 365 21.67 -15.07 -26.43
CA ASN A 365 21.03 -13.86 -25.91
C ASN A 365 19.73 -14.16 -25.15
N LYS A 366 19.07 -15.27 -25.47
CA LYS A 366 17.84 -15.69 -24.78
C LYS A 366 18.02 -15.88 -23.29
N ILE A 367 19.18 -16.41 -22.84
CA ILE A 367 19.47 -16.59 -21.41
C ILE A 367 19.74 -15.27 -20.67
N LEU A 368 19.98 -14.18 -21.40
CA LEU A 368 20.24 -12.84 -20.88
C LEU A 368 18.95 -12.00 -20.74
N MET A 369 17.82 -12.52 -21.21
CA MET A 369 16.54 -11.81 -21.15
C MET A 369 15.99 -11.77 -19.73
N PRO A 370 15.32 -10.67 -19.34
CA PRO A 370 14.64 -10.61 -18.06
C PRO A 370 13.50 -11.62 -18.00
N SER A 371 13.30 -12.23 -16.83
CA SER A 371 12.19 -13.16 -16.57
C SER A 371 10.94 -12.46 -16.04
N SER A 372 11.07 -11.23 -15.55
CA SER A 372 9.98 -10.44 -14.98
C SER A 372 10.30 -8.94 -15.00
N ALA A 373 9.27 -8.13 -14.75
CA ALA A 373 9.41 -6.74 -14.38
C ALA A 373 8.44 -6.41 -13.25
N ASN A 374 8.89 -5.57 -12.32
CA ASN A 374 8.15 -5.14 -11.15
C ASN A 374 7.82 -3.64 -11.26
N VAL A 375 6.65 -3.22 -10.76
CA VAL A 375 6.31 -1.81 -10.67
C VAL A 375 5.95 -1.38 -9.25
N SER A 376 6.64 -0.35 -8.80
CA SER A 376 6.41 0.40 -7.58
C SER A 376 5.64 1.68 -7.91
N PHE A 377 4.59 1.98 -7.16
CA PHE A 377 3.88 3.25 -7.21
C PHE A 377 3.15 3.53 -5.89
N SER A 378 2.81 4.80 -5.68
CA SER A 378 1.90 5.25 -4.64
C SER A 378 0.71 5.99 -5.26
N VAL A 379 -0.51 5.75 -4.77
CA VAL A 379 -1.71 6.49 -5.19
C VAL A 379 -2.38 7.13 -3.97
N LYS A 380 -2.31 8.45 -3.89
CA LYS A 380 -3.02 9.25 -2.89
C LYS A 380 -4.47 9.45 -3.32
N GLY A 381 -5.40 9.30 -2.38
CA GLY A 381 -6.83 9.47 -2.61
C GLY A 381 -7.55 8.24 -3.16
N TRP A 382 -6.89 7.09 -3.26
CA TRP A 382 -7.48 5.88 -3.85
C TRP A 382 -7.09 4.62 -3.08
N LEU A 383 -8.03 3.68 -2.99
CA LEU A 383 -7.83 2.31 -2.51
C LEU A 383 -8.16 1.32 -3.62
N ALA A 384 -7.35 0.27 -3.78
CA ALA A 384 -7.62 -0.78 -4.76
C ALA A 384 -8.88 -1.58 -4.43
N SER A 385 -9.16 -1.80 -3.15
CA SER A 385 -10.37 -2.50 -2.69
C SER A 385 -11.67 -1.74 -2.94
N GLY A 386 -11.59 -0.42 -3.12
CA GLY A 386 -12.79 0.42 -3.17
C GLY A 386 -13.43 0.72 -1.81
N ILE A 387 -12.84 0.28 -0.68
CA ILE A 387 -13.36 0.54 0.66
C ILE A 387 -13.34 2.04 0.96
N LYS A 388 -14.40 2.54 1.60
CA LYS A 388 -14.54 3.95 1.98
C LYS A 388 -15.05 4.11 3.39
N VAL A 389 -14.64 5.19 4.03
CA VAL A 389 -15.27 5.70 5.25
C VAL A 389 -16.45 6.58 4.84
N GLU A 390 -17.65 6.16 5.21
CA GLU A 390 -18.85 6.93 4.92
C GLU A 390 -19.17 7.94 6.02
N SER A 391 -19.01 7.53 7.28
CA SER A 391 -19.26 8.39 8.42
C SER A 391 -18.54 7.88 9.65
N LEU A 392 -18.21 8.82 10.53
CA LEU A 392 -17.78 8.53 11.88
C LEU A 392 -18.58 9.39 12.84
N ASN A 393 -19.35 8.74 13.69
CA ASN A 393 -20.30 9.39 14.60
C ASN A 393 -19.94 9.10 16.06
N VAL A 394 -20.22 10.07 16.93
CA VAL A 394 -20.13 9.90 18.38
C VAL A 394 -21.50 9.46 18.90
N ASP A 395 -21.57 8.36 19.63
CA ASP A 395 -22.76 7.95 20.39
C ASP A 395 -22.78 8.75 21.71
N THR A 396 -23.46 9.90 21.68
CA THR A 396 -23.51 10.83 22.83
C THR A 396 -24.12 10.22 24.08
N ARG A 397 -25.02 9.23 23.94
CA ARG A 397 -25.67 8.54 25.06
C ARG A 397 -24.72 7.62 25.82
N LYS A 398 -23.73 7.05 25.12
CA LYS A 398 -22.72 6.16 25.72
C LYS A 398 -21.42 6.87 26.06
N SER A 399 -21.18 8.02 25.45
CA SER A 399 -20.00 8.83 25.67
C SER A 399 -20.05 9.58 27.00
N ARG A 400 -18.88 9.85 27.60
CA ARG A 400 -18.75 10.63 28.85
C ARG A 400 -17.65 11.66 28.72
N GLY A 401 -17.81 12.84 29.32
CA GLY A 401 -16.77 13.89 29.28
C GLY A 401 -16.53 14.52 27.90
N ILE A 402 -17.47 14.32 26.97
CA ILE A 402 -17.52 14.97 25.66
C ILE A 402 -18.84 15.74 25.56
N GLY A 403 -18.82 16.97 25.05
CA GLY A 403 -20.03 17.76 24.86
C GLY A 403 -20.90 17.19 23.73
N GLU A 404 -22.22 17.31 23.86
CA GLU A 404 -23.19 16.75 22.89
C GLU A 404 -23.06 17.33 21.47
N SER A 405 -22.54 18.55 21.36
CA SER A 405 -22.32 19.24 20.07
C SER A 405 -20.98 18.92 19.41
N VAL A 406 -20.11 18.13 20.06
CA VAL A 406 -18.75 17.87 19.56
C VAL A 406 -18.79 16.87 18.41
N LYS A 407 -18.31 17.31 17.24
CA LYS A 407 -18.08 16.47 16.06
C LYS A 407 -16.57 16.34 15.83
N PRO A 408 -15.91 15.30 16.37
CA PRO A 408 -14.45 15.21 16.35
C PRO A 408 -13.91 14.79 14.98
N TYR A 409 -14.71 14.16 14.12
CA TYR A 409 -14.25 13.69 12.81
C TYR A 409 -13.80 14.85 11.91
N LYS A 410 -12.50 14.88 11.59
CA LYS A 410 -11.89 15.93 10.76
C LYS A 410 -11.67 15.51 9.32
N GLY A 411 -11.50 14.22 9.05
CA GLY A 411 -11.35 13.72 7.69
C GLY A 411 -10.70 12.35 7.61
N VAL A 412 -10.62 11.86 6.38
CA VAL A 412 -10.02 10.58 6.02
C VAL A 412 -9.01 10.76 4.89
N LYS A 413 -7.91 10.02 4.95
CA LYS A 413 -6.98 9.86 3.82
C LYS A 413 -6.99 8.42 3.33
N TYR A 414 -6.76 8.28 2.03
CA TYR A 414 -6.66 7.00 1.34
C TYR A 414 -5.31 6.95 0.65
N LEU A 415 -4.60 5.84 0.81
CA LEU A 415 -3.30 5.62 0.20
C LEU A 415 -3.19 4.17 -0.26
N THR A 416 -2.83 3.97 -1.52
CA THR A 416 -2.40 2.65 -2.00
C THR A 416 -0.92 2.68 -2.32
N LEU A 417 -0.19 1.65 -1.93
CA LEU A 417 1.22 1.44 -2.20
C LEU A 417 1.38 0.09 -2.91
N SER A 418 2.25 -0.02 -3.91
CA SER A 418 2.67 -1.35 -4.39
C SER A 418 4.02 -1.79 -3.85
N ASN A 419 5.00 -0.88 -3.73
CA ASN A 419 6.36 -1.17 -3.24
C ASN A 419 6.97 -2.46 -3.85
N GLY A 420 7.04 -2.52 -5.18
CA GLY A 420 7.51 -3.69 -5.93
C GLY A 420 6.50 -4.84 -6.04
N GLY A 421 5.35 -4.71 -5.36
CA GLY A 421 4.31 -5.72 -5.28
C GLY A 421 3.41 -5.84 -6.51
N VAL A 422 3.76 -5.29 -7.66
CA VAL A 422 3.07 -5.61 -8.93
C VAL A 422 4.11 -6.15 -9.90
N GLU A 423 4.05 -7.45 -10.18
CA GLU A 423 5.00 -8.17 -11.02
C GLU A 423 4.30 -8.64 -12.30
N ILE A 424 4.94 -8.47 -13.46
CA ILE A 424 4.61 -9.19 -14.68
C ILE A 424 5.72 -10.17 -15.03
N ARG A 425 5.35 -11.42 -15.32
CA ARG A 425 6.28 -12.44 -15.81
C ARG A 425 6.46 -12.33 -17.32
N CYS A 426 7.62 -12.71 -17.82
CA CYS A 426 7.97 -12.67 -19.25
C CYS A 426 7.87 -14.05 -19.90
#